data_AF-A0A2E8WL99-F1
#
_entry.id   AF-A0A2E8WL99-F1
#
_cell.length_a   1.000
_cell.length_b   1.000
_cell.length_c   1.000
_cell.angle_alpha   90.00
_cell.angle_beta   90.00
_cell.angle_gamma   90.00
#
_symmetry.space_group_name_H-M   'P 1'
#
loop_
_entity.id
_entity.type
_entity.pdbx_description
1 polymer ?
#
loop_
_entity_poly.entity_id
_entity_poly.type
_entity_poly.pdbx_seq_one_letter_code
_entity_poly.pdbx_strand_id
1 'polypeptide(L)'
;MSMDYLVEQGQVTPSISVVVPSFAAGGYNALVGTARRDVYVKTFADELIPFIARELRTIKSREGRANYGTGRGGFMATYASFEGPDLFSEIAPSSRPTGTRQTTLNRLSSSRRRLHGHPTVST
;
A
#
# COMPACT_ATOMS: atom_id res chain seq x y z
N MET A 1 5.94 -22.45 8.63
CA MET A 1 7.10 -22.42 7.71
C MET A 1 7.74 -21.04 7.83
N SER A 2 9.06 -20.95 8.04
CA SER A 2 9.75 -19.67 8.22
C SER A 2 10.19 -19.06 6.89
N MET A 3 10.45 -17.75 6.89
CA MET A 3 11.00 -17.06 5.72
C MET A 3 12.39 -17.61 5.37
N ASP A 4 13.21 -17.89 6.38
CA ASP A 4 14.56 -18.43 6.20
C ASP A 4 14.55 -19.76 5.45
N TYR A 5 13.61 -20.66 5.80
CA TYR A 5 13.44 -21.93 5.10
C TYR A 5 13.10 -21.72 3.62
N LEU A 6 12.20 -20.77 3.30
CA LEU A 6 11.81 -20.48 1.91
C LEU A 6 12.97 -19.89 1.09
N VAL A 7 13.82 -19.09 1.73
CA VAL A 7 15.04 -18.54 1.13
C VAL A 7 16.05 -19.66 0.87
N GLU A 8 16.28 -20.55 1.84
CA GLU A 8 17.17 -21.70 1.70
C GLU A 8 16.73 -22.65 0.57
N GLN A 9 15.42 -22.84 0.40
CA GLN A 9 14.87 -23.66 -0.70
C GLN A 9 14.81 -22.92 -2.05
N GLY A 10 15.25 -21.66 -2.12
CA GLY A 10 15.24 -20.85 -3.34
C GLY A 10 13.83 -20.46 -3.83
N GLN A 11 12.80 -20.59 -2.98
CA GLN A 11 11.42 -20.28 -3.33
C GLN A 11 11.08 -18.79 -3.18
N VAL A 12 11.86 -18.07 -2.37
CA VAL A 12 11.73 -16.63 -2.14
C VAL A 12 13.10 -15.98 -2.26
N THR A 13 13.19 -14.87 -2.99
CA THR A 13 14.41 -14.07 -3.05
C THR A 13 14.69 -13.45 -1.67
N PRO A 14 15.96 -13.46 -1.18
CA PRO A 14 16.32 -12.82 0.07
C PRO A 14 15.78 -11.38 0.14
N SER A 15 14.99 -11.09 1.17
CA SER A 15 14.25 -9.83 1.29
C SER A 15 14.19 -9.35 2.73
N ILE A 16 13.96 -8.05 2.90
CA ILE A 16 13.81 -7.41 4.21
C ILE A 16 12.31 -7.31 4.52
N SER A 17 11.87 -8.02 5.55
CA SER A 17 10.50 -7.91 6.06
C SER A 17 10.40 -6.81 7.11
N VAL A 18 9.70 -5.73 6.80
CA VAL A 18 9.43 -4.64 7.76
C VAL A 18 8.04 -4.80 8.33
N VAL A 19 7.96 -5.11 9.62
CA VAL A 19 6.68 -5.26 10.33
C VAL A 19 6.38 -3.95 11.07
N VAL A 20 5.32 -3.27 10.65
CA VAL A 20 4.87 -2.03 11.31
C VAL A 20 3.90 -2.41 12.43
N PRO A 21 4.25 -2.19 13.70
CA PRO A 21 3.40 -2.61 14.81
C PRO A 21 2.13 -1.76 14.90
N SER A 22 1.03 -2.45 15.18
CA SER A 22 -0.29 -1.86 15.43
C SER A 22 -0.62 -2.02 16.92
N PHE A 23 -0.43 -0.96 17.71
CA PHE A 23 -0.70 -0.99 19.16
C PHE A 23 -2.17 -0.64 19.47
N ALA A 24 -2.72 -1.17 20.56
CA ALA A 24 -4.12 -0.93 20.95
C ALA A 24 -4.42 0.55 21.26
N ALA A 25 -3.43 1.29 21.78
CA ALA A 25 -3.46 2.73 21.96
C ALA A 25 -2.33 3.37 21.14
N GLY A 26 -2.67 3.88 19.95
CA GLY A 26 -1.75 4.62 19.09
C GLY A 26 -0.98 3.78 18.06
N GLY A 27 -0.07 4.45 17.37
CA GLY A 27 0.66 3.88 16.24
C GLY A 27 -0.23 3.63 15.02
N TYR A 28 0.08 2.57 14.29
CA TYR A 28 -0.50 2.29 12.99
C TYR A 28 -2.01 1.99 13.01
N ASN A 29 -2.55 1.55 14.14
CA ASN A 29 -3.99 1.38 14.36
C ASN A 29 -4.78 2.70 14.31
N ALA A 30 -4.15 3.85 14.57
CA ALA A 30 -4.80 5.16 14.44
C ALA A 30 -5.08 5.52 12.97
N LEU A 31 -4.38 4.88 12.03
CA LEU A 31 -4.46 5.15 10.60
C LEU A 31 -5.17 4.03 9.84
N VAL A 32 -5.05 2.78 10.30
CA VAL A 32 -5.66 1.62 9.64
C VAL A 32 -7.15 1.51 9.96
N GLY A 33 -7.99 1.60 8.93
CA GLY A 33 -9.45 1.45 9.05
C GLY A 33 -10.17 2.72 9.53
N THR A 34 -9.48 3.85 9.61
CA THR A 34 -10.07 5.15 9.92
C THR A 34 -10.34 5.95 8.64
N ALA A 35 -10.97 7.13 8.77
CA ALA A 35 -11.18 8.04 7.64
C ALA A 35 -9.87 8.71 7.14
N ARG A 36 -8.77 8.63 7.91
CA ARG A 36 -7.49 9.31 7.66
C ARG A 36 -6.55 8.49 6.74
N ARG A 37 -7.10 8.03 5.63
CA ARG A 37 -6.38 7.13 4.70
C ARG A 37 -5.28 7.84 3.91
N ASP A 38 -5.47 9.12 3.64
CA ASP A 38 -4.48 10.02 3.07
C ASP A 38 -3.22 10.14 3.95
N VAL A 39 -3.43 10.33 5.26
CA VAL A 39 -2.33 10.41 6.24
C VAL A 39 -1.54 9.11 6.26
N TYR A 40 -2.22 7.96 6.18
CA TYR A 40 -1.57 6.66 6.05
C TYR A 40 -0.61 6.61 4.86
N VAL A 41 -1.08 6.99 3.66
CA VAL A 41 -0.23 6.98 2.46
C VAL A 41 0.96 7.92 2.62
N LYS A 42 0.73 9.11 3.18
CA LYS A 42 1.77 10.10 3.44
C LYS A 42 2.83 9.59 4.42
N THR A 43 2.44 8.92 5.50
CA THR A 43 3.39 8.31 6.45
C THR A 43 4.28 7.27 5.77
N PHE A 44 3.76 6.51 4.79
CA PHE A 44 4.59 5.62 4.00
C PHE A 44 5.58 6.36 3.11
N ALA A 45 5.07 7.32 2.34
CA ALA A 45 5.84 8.03 1.33
C ALA A 45 6.94 8.89 1.95
N ASP A 46 6.63 9.60 3.03
CA ASP A 46 7.47 10.68 3.55
C ASP A 46 8.34 10.25 4.73
N GLU A 47 7.92 9.20 5.47
CA GLU A 47 8.59 8.81 6.71
C GLU A 47 9.15 7.39 6.61
N LEU A 48 8.29 6.39 6.46
CA LEU A 48 8.68 5.00 6.64
C LEU A 48 9.62 4.51 5.54
N ILE A 49 9.27 4.71 4.27
CA ILE A 49 10.10 4.28 3.13
C ILE A 49 11.46 5.02 3.14
N PRO A 50 11.52 6.36 3.29
CA PRO A 50 12.79 7.07 3.41
C PRO A 50 13.64 6.62 4.60
N PHE A 51 13.02 6.36 5.75
CA PHE A 51 13.71 5.81 6.92
C PHE A 51 14.36 4.46 6.59
N ILE A 52 13.59 3.49 6.08
CA ILE A 52 14.10 2.17 5.72
C ILE A 52 15.23 2.26 4.69
N ALA A 53 15.07 3.11 3.67
CA ALA A 53 16.06 3.27 2.60
C ALA A 53 17.37 3.90 3.08
N ARG A 54 17.34 4.64 4.20
CA ARG A 54 18.52 5.21 4.84
C ARG A 54 19.20 4.21 5.77
N GLU A 55 18.43 3.50 6.59
CA GLU A 55 18.98 2.60 7.62
C GLU A 55 19.40 1.23 7.05
N LEU A 56 18.78 0.79 5.96
CA LEU A 56 18.99 -0.55 5.40
C LEU A 56 19.39 -0.50 3.92
N ARG A 57 20.17 -1.51 3.50
CA ARG A 57 20.54 -1.70 2.08
C ARG A 57 19.35 -2.24 1.31
N THR A 58 18.57 -1.36 0.71
CA THR A 58 17.35 -1.68 -0.05
C THR A 58 17.47 -1.35 -1.53
N ILE A 59 16.64 -2.00 -2.35
CA ILE A 59 16.37 -1.57 -3.73
C ILE A 59 15.41 -0.37 -3.64
N LYS A 60 15.88 0.81 -4.05
CA LYS A 60 15.15 2.07 -3.83
C LYS A 60 13.92 2.26 -4.73
N SER A 61 13.88 1.58 -5.87
CA SER A 61 12.77 1.69 -6.81
C SER A 61 11.53 0.95 -6.30
N ARG A 62 10.35 1.24 -6.88
CA ARG A 62 9.08 0.58 -6.49
C ARG A 62 9.10 -0.92 -6.79
N GLU A 63 9.86 -1.34 -7.80
CA GLU A 63 10.07 -2.73 -8.21
C GLU A 63 10.73 -3.56 -7.10
N GLY A 64 11.46 -2.93 -6.19
CA GLY A 64 12.03 -3.60 -5.02
C GLY A 64 11.12 -3.65 -3.79
N ARG A 65 9.86 -3.21 -3.90
CA ARG A 65 8.96 -2.96 -2.76
C ARG A 65 7.60 -3.62 -2.97
N ALA A 66 7.22 -4.47 -2.03
CA ALA A 66 5.92 -5.12 -1.94
C ALA A 66 5.19 -4.70 -0.66
N ASN A 67 3.85 -4.63 -0.72
CA ASN A 67 3.00 -4.31 0.43
C ASN A 67 2.04 -5.46 0.74
N TYR A 68 2.10 -5.97 1.97
CA TYR A 68 1.28 -7.09 2.44
C TYR A 68 0.44 -6.67 3.64
N GLY A 69 -0.80 -7.15 3.71
CA GLY A 69 -1.64 -6.92 4.87
C GLY A 69 -2.86 -7.82 4.92
N THR A 70 -3.36 -8.07 6.14
CA THR A 70 -4.58 -8.85 6.40
C THR A 70 -5.73 -7.98 6.92
N GLY A 71 -6.98 -8.30 6.58
CA GLY A 71 -8.19 -7.60 7.01
C GLY A 71 -8.19 -6.11 6.67
N ARG A 72 -8.22 -5.27 7.71
CA ARG A 72 -8.09 -3.81 7.56
C ARG A 72 -6.72 -3.41 7.00
N GLY A 73 -5.66 -4.14 7.35
CA GLY A 73 -4.32 -3.94 6.79
C GLY A 73 -4.26 -4.28 5.30
N GLY A 74 -4.97 -5.31 4.85
CA GLY A 74 -5.05 -5.67 3.42
C GLY A 74 -5.75 -4.60 2.59
N PHE A 75 -6.84 -4.03 3.12
CA PHE A 75 -7.49 -2.87 2.51
C PHE A 75 -6.54 -1.67 2.41
N MET A 76 -5.83 -1.34 3.49
CA MET A 76 -4.93 -0.18 3.51
C MET A 76 -3.69 -0.39 2.63
N ALA A 77 -3.16 -1.62 2.58
CA ALA A 77 -2.07 -1.98 1.66
C ALA A 77 -2.50 -1.79 0.20
N THR A 78 -3.70 -2.26 -0.14
CA THR A 78 -4.30 -2.03 -1.46
C THR A 78 -4.45 -0.53 -1.72
N TYR A 79 -5.07 0.20 -0.78
CA TYR A 79 -5.31 1.64 -0.91
C TYR A 79 -4.03 2.43 -1.15
N ALA A 80 -2.98 2.20 -0.36
CA ALA A 80 -1.72 2.91 -0.50
C ALA A 80 -1.01 2.65 -1.83
N SER A 81 -1.08 1.43 -2.35
CA SER A 81 -0.47 1.12 -3.64
C SER A 81 -1.23 1.72 -4.83
N PHE A 82 -2.55 1.90 -4.71
CA PHE A 82 -3.33 2.58 -5.76
C PHE A 82 -3.24 4.10 -5.70
N GLU A 83 -3.18 4.70 -4.51
CA GLU A 83 -3.06 6.15 -4.36
C GLU A 83 -1.61 6.62 -4.49
N GLY A 84 -0.63 5.76 -4.19
CA GLY A 84 0.80 5.98 -4.39
C GLY A 84 1.40 4.88 -5.29
N PRO A 85 1.15 4.89 -6.60
CA PRO A 85 1.65 3.87 -7.52
C PRO A 85 3.18 3.79 -7.57
N ASP A 86 3.87 4.87 -7.18
CA ASP A 86 5.33 4.95 -7.08
C ASP A 86 5.90 4.36 -5.78
N LEU A 87 5.04 3.95 -4.84
CA LEU A 87 5.46 3.39 -3.56
C LEU A 87 5.73 1.89 -3.64
N PHE A 88 4.86 1.15 -4.33
CA PHE A 88 4.89 -0.31 -4.38
C PHE A 88 4.61 -0.82 -5.79
N SER A 89 5.36 -1.83 -6.22
CA SER A 89 5.09 -2.55 -7.47
C SER A 89 4.20 -3.76 -7.26
N GLU A 90 4.24 -4.35 -6.07
CA GLU A 90 3.51 -5.57 -5.73
C GLU A 90 2.63 -5.38 -4.50
N ILE A 91 1.46 -6.01 -4.51
CA ILE A 91 0.56 -6.07 -3.36
C ILE A 91 0.06 -7.49 -3.12
N ALA A 92 -0.01 -7.86 -1.85
CA ALA A 92 -0.54 -9.14 -1.42
C ALA A 92 -1.55 -8.92 -0.28
N PRO A 93 -2.78 -8.46 -0.58
CA PRO A 93 -3.83 -8.40 0.42
C PRO A 93 -4.32 -9.82 0.74
N SER A 94 -4.26 -10.23 2.01
CA SER A 94 -4.87 -11.46 2.49
C SER A 94 -6.21 -11.16 3.18
N SER A 95 -7.23 -11.99 2.96
CA SER A 95 -8.64 -11.80 3.35
C SER A 95 -9.39 -10.64 2.65
N ARG A 96 -10.73 -10.62 2.74
CA ARG A 96 -11.57 -9.62 2.04
C ARG A 96 -11.28 -8.21 2.58
N PRO A 97 -10.92 -7.25 1.71
CA PRO A 97 -10.84 -5.84 2.11
C PRO A 97 -12.20 -5.42 2.66
N THR A 98 -12.29 -5.18 3.97
CA THR A 98 -13.49 -4.64 4.62
C THR A 98 -13.53 -3.13 4.44
N GLY A 99 -13.56 -2.71 3.17
CA GLY A 99 -13.88 -1.35 2.74
C GLY A 99 -15.10 -1.46 1.84
N THR A 100 -16.22 -0.88 2.28
CA THR A 100 -17.55 -0.99 1.67
C THR A 100 -17.51 -0.82 0.14
N ARG A 101 -18.23 -1.72 -0.57
CA ARG A 101 -18.42 -1.77 -2.04
C ARG A 101 -18.56 -0.40 -2.71
N GLN A 102 -19.11 0.59 -2.00
CA GLN A 102 -19.38 1.91 -2.53
C GLN A 102 -18.13 2.76 -2.83
N THR A 103 -17.07 2.66 -2.02
CA THR A 103 -15.94 3.62 -2.12
C THR A 103 -15.06 3.34 -3.34
N THR A 104 -14.75 2.06 -3.59
CA THR A 104 -13.93 1.65 -4.75
C THR A 104 -14.68 1.81 -6.08
N LEU A 105 -15.98 1.48 -6.12
CA LEU A 105 -16.82 1.68 -7.32
C LEU A 105 -17.06 3.16 -7.64
N ASN A 106 -17.22 4.01 -6.63
CA ASN A 106 -17.33 5.46 -6.82
C ASN A 106 -16.03 6.08 -7.37
N ARG A 107 -14.86 5.54 -6.99
CA ARG A 107 -13.57 6.02 -7.55
C ARG A 107 -13.32 5.49 -8.96
N LEU A 108 -13.55 4.22 -9.24
CA LEU A 108 -13.43 3.67 -10.60
C LEU A 108 -14.34 4.42 -11.60
N SER A 109 -15.57 4.77 -11.19
CA SER A 109 -16.49 5.56 -12.02
C SER A 109 -16.11 7.04 -12.18
N SER A 110 -15.42 7.64 -11.20
CA SER A 110 -14.92 9.03 -11.33
C SER A 110 -13.59 9.11 -12.08
N SER A 111 -12.74 8.09 -12.03
CA SER A 111 -11.57 7.93 -12.89
C SER A 111 -11.96 7.77 -14.36
N ARG A 112 -13.01 6.97 -14.65
CA ARG A 112 -13.55 6.83 -16.02
C ARG A 112 -14.14 8.13 -16.58
N ARG A 113 -14.77 8.96 -15.74
CA ARG A 113 -15.29 10.28 -16.15
C ARG A 113 -14.18 11.29 -16.47
N ARG A 114 -13.06 11.26 -15.75
CA ARG A 114 -11.91 12.14 -16.04
C ARG A 114 -11.21 11.83 -17.36
N LEU A 115 -11.29 10.59 -17.85
CA LEU A 115 -10.69 10.19 -19.12
C LEU A 115 -11.56 10.53 -20.36
N HIS A 116 -12.78 11.04 -20.19
CA HIS A 116 -13.69 11.37 -21.30
C HIS A 116 -14.11 12.85 -21.34
N GLY A 117 -13.50 13.71 -20.51
CA GLY A 117 -13.75 15.15 -20.50
C GLY A 117 -12.66 15.93 -21.22
N HIS A 118 -12.59 15.84 -22.55
CA HIS A 118 -11.92 16.88 -23.34
C HIS A 118 -12.92 18.02 -23.60
N PRO A 119 -12.55 19.29 -23.40
CA PRO A 119 -13.47 20.41 -23.63
C PRO A 119 -13.64 20.62 -25.14
N THR A 120 -14.88 20.56 -25.61
CA THR A 120 -15.26 21.13 -26.90
C THR A 120 -15.14 22.64 -26.80
N VAL A 121 -14.10 23.19 -27.42
CA VAL A 121 -13.98 24.62 -27.70
C VAL A 121 -15.00 24.96 -28.79
N SER A 122 -16.01 25.75 -28.47
CA SER A 122 -16.94 26.31 -29.46
C SER A 122 -16.39 27.66 -29.93
N THR A 123 -16.28 27.79 -31.25
CA THR A 123 -15.94 29.01 -32.00
C THR A 123 -17.08 30.02 -31.97
#